data_AF-A0A946RXF1-F1
#
_entry.id   AF-A0A946RXF1-F1
#
_cell.length_a   1.000
_cell.length_b   1.000
_cell.length_c   1.000
_cell.angle_alpha   90.00
_cell.angle_beta   90.00
_cell.angle_gamma   90.00
#
_symmetry.space_group_name_H-M   'P 1'
#
loop_
_entity.id
_entity.type
_entity.pdbx_description
1 polymer ?
#
loop_
_entity_poly.entity_id
_entity_poly.type
_entity_poly.pdbx_seq_one_letter_code
_entity_poly.pdbx_strand_id
1 'polypeptide(L)' 'SRFAAKEATYKALNTKRKGITWLDIEVRVTVLGIPSVRLYGNAADESRKQGWNSVSLSLSHDAGIAVAVVNVLKKIDFTL' A
#
# COMPACT_ATOMS: atom_id res chain seq x y z
N SER A 1 1.66 -3.77 13.84
CA SER A 1 1.16 -2.87 12.77
C SER A 1 1.49 -3.31 11.35
N ARG A 2 2.69 -3.84 11.05
CA ARG A 2 3.11 -4.20 9.67
C ARG A 2 2.15 -5.15 8.92
N PHE A 3 1.58 -6.13 9.62
CA PHE A 3 0.60 -7.05 9.02
C PHE A 3 -0.66 -6.31 8.54
N ALA A 4 -1.26 -5.49 9.43
CA ALA A 4 -2.42 -4.65 9.08
C ALA A 4 -2.13 -3.71 7.90
N ALA A 5 -0.92 -3.14 7.86
CA ALA A 5 -0.49 -2.29 6.76
C ALA A 5 -0.45 -3.03 5.41
N LYS A 6 0.18 -4.22 5.38
CA LYS A 6 0.25 -5.05 4.17
C LYS A 6 -1.15 -5.46 3.69
N GLU A 7 -2.03 -5.86 4.61
CA GLU A 7 -3.44 -6.17 4.31
C GLU A 7 -4.20 -4.97 3.74
N ALA A 8 -4.08 -3.80 4.38
CA ALA A 8 -4.74 -2.58 3.94
C ALA A 8 -4.23 -2.16 2.54
N THR A 9 -2.92 -2.26 2.29
CA THR A 9 -2.35 -2.01 0.95
C THR A 9 -2.89 -3.00 -0.08
N TYR A 10 -2.88 -4.30 0.23
CA TYR A 10 -3.36 -5.33 -0.67
C TYR A 10 -4.82 -5.07 -1.10
N LYS A 11 -5.66 -4.67 -0.13
CA LYS A 11 -7.07 -4.32 -0.37
C LYS A 11 -7.21 -3.03 -1.17
N ALA A 12 -6.46 -1.98 -0.82
CA ALA A 12 -6.53 -0.69 -1.49
C ALA A 12 -6.13 -0.75 -2.97
N LEU A 13 -5.16 -1.60 -3.34
CA LEU A 13 -4.75 -1.79 -4.73
C LEU A 13 -5.84 -2.43 -5.60
N ASN A 14 -6.91 -2.99 -5.01
CA ASN A 14 -8.06 -3.59 -5.70
C ASN A 14 -7.66 -4.53 -6.85
N THR A 15 -6.63 -5.34 -6.61
CA THR A 15 -6.08 -6.24 -7.63
C THR A 15 -6.88 -7.54 -7.69
N LYS A 16 -7.04 -8.10 -8.89
CA LYS A 16 -7.46 -9.51 -9.00
C LYS A 16 -6.32 -10.34 -8.41
N ARG A 17 -6.59 -11.08 -7.33
CA ARG A 17 -5.64 -11.76 -6.42
C ARG A 17 -4.49 -12.60 -7.02
N LYS A 18 -4.38 -12.75 -8.34
CA LYS A 18 -3.38 -13.62 -8.98
C LYS A 18 -1.96 -13.07 -8.81
N GLY A 19 -1.20 -13.71 -7.93
CA GLY A 19 0.26 -13.63 -7.89
C GLY A 19 0.85 -12.61 -6.93
N ILE A 20 0.06 -11.76 -6.28
CA ILE A 20 0.59 -10.84 -5.26
C ILE A 20 0.78 -11.58 -3.94
N THR A 21 2.02 -11.58 -3.46
CA THR A 21 2.44 -12.20 -2.21
C THR A 21 2.70 -11.14 -1.14
N TRP A 22 2.83 -11.57 0.11
CA TRP A 22 3.20 -10.70 1.22
C TRP A 22 4.59 -10.07 1.07
N LEU A 23 5.46 -10.68 0.28
CA LEU A 23 6.81 -10.16 0.00
C LEU A 23 6.78 -9.01 -1.00
N ASP A 24 5.72 -8.91 -1.80
CA ASP A 24 5.55 -7.84 -2.79
C ASP A 24 5.15 -6.49 -2.16
N ILE A 25 4.81 -6.46 -0.86
CA ILE A 25 4.41 -5.25 -0.14
C ILE A 25 5.36 -5.03 1.04
N GLU A 26 6.28 -4.09 0.95
CA GLU A 26 7.16 -3.71 2.05
C GLU A 26 6.61 -2.51 2.80
N VAL A 27 6.58 -2.60 4.13
CA VAL A 27 6.25 -1.47 5.01
C VAL A 27 7.56 -0.89 5.51
N ARG A 28 7.78 0.39 5.29
CA ARG A 28 8.96 1.12 5.77
C ARG A 28 8.53 2.15 6.81
N VAL A 29 9.46 2.47 7.69
CA VAL A 29 9.30 3.58 8.64
C VAL A 29 10.61 4.36 8.58
N THR A 30 10.52 5.66 8.30
CA THR A 30 11.72 6.51 8.28
C THR A 30 12.28 6.69 9.68
N VAL A 31 13.49 7.25 9.78
CA VAL A 31 14.09 7.62 11.08
C VAL A 31 13.21 8.60 11.88
N LEU A 32 12.34 9.35 11.20
CA LEU A 32 11.38 10.28 11.79
C LEU A 32 10.04 9.60 12.16
N GLY A 33 9.92 8.28 12.03
CA GLY A 33 8.71 7.54 12.37
C GLY A 33 7.61 7.58 11.30
N ILE A 34 7.86 8.17 10.13
CA ILE A 34 6.86 8.29 9.07
C ILE A 34 6.72 6.95 8.34
N PRO A 35 5.55 6.29 8.37
CA PRO A 35 5.35 5.03 7.69
C PRO A 35 5.14 5.24 6.18
N SER A 36 5.66 4.31 5.37
CA SER A 36 5.45 4.29 3.92
C SER A 36 5.37 2.86 3.39
N VAL A 37 4.88 2.73 2.17
CA VAL A 37 4.74 1.44 1.47
C VAL A 37 5.61 1.46 0.23
N ARG A 38 6.34 0.36 0.01
CA ARG A 38 7.02 0.10 -1.25
C ARG A 38 6.53 -1.20 -1.84
N LEU A 39 6.14 -1.16 -3.11
CA LEU A 39 5.64 -2.32 -3.84
C LEU A 39 6.76 -2.92 -4.69
N TYR A 40 6.73 -4.25 -4.81
CA TYR A 40 7.62 -5.06 -5.63
C TYR A 40 6.82 -6.05 -6.47
N GLY A 41 7.51 -6.71 -7.41
CA GLY A 41 6.97 -7.80 -8.21
C GLY A 41 5.59 -7.51 -8.78
N ASN A 42 4.67 -8.47 -8.60
CA ASN A 42 3.32 -8.40 -9.14
C ASN A 42 2.50 -7.23 -8.57
N ALA A 43 2.76 -6.80 -7.34
CA ALA A 43 2.05 -5.65 -6.75
C ALA A 43 2.49 -4.33 -7.39
N ALA A 44 3.77 -4.18 -7.70
CA ALA A 44 4.29 -3.02 -8.42
C ALA A 44 3.79 -3.00 -9.86
N ASP A 45 3.75 -4.15 -10.54
CA ASP A 45 3.22 -4.27 -11.90
C ASP A 45 1.74 -3.89 -11.98
N GLU A 46 0.93 -4.41 -11.07
CA GLU A 46 -0.50 -4.14 -11.05
C GLU A 46 -0.78 -2.68 -10.67
N SER A 47 -0.02 -2.13 -9.72
CA SER A 47 -0.09 -0.72 -9.36
C SER A 47 0.14 0.19 -10.58
N ARG A 48 1.17 -0.10 -11.38
CA ARG A 48 1.44 0.60 -12.64
C ARG A 48 0.31 0.45 -13.65
N LYS A 49 -0.19 -0.77 -13.88
CA LYS A 49 -1.28 -1.04 -14.84
C LYS A 49 -2.56 -0.26 -14.51
N GLN A 50 -2.88 -0.15 -13.22
CA GLN A 50 -4.08 0.57 -12.77
C GLN A 50 -3.87 2.10 -12.75
N GLY A 51 -2.63 2.58 -12.85
CA GLY A 51 -2.28 4.01 -12.83
C GLY A 51 -2.21 4.59 -11.42
N TRP A 52 -2.05 3.76 -10.38
CA TRP A 52 -1.82 4.24 -9.03
C TRP A 52 -0.41 4.84 -8.93
N ASN A 53 -0.31 6.05 -8.40
CA ASN A 53 0.93 6.82 -8.45
C ASN A 53 1.41 7.32 -7.08
N SER A 54 0.55 7.33 -6.07
CA SER A 54 0.93 7.63 -4.70
C SER A 54 0.17 6.74 -3.73
N VAL A 55 0.84 6.36 -2.64
CA VAL A 55 0.29 5.57 -1.54
C VAL A 55 0.58 6.30 -0.23
N SER A 56 -0.48 6.69 0.48
CA SER A 56 -0.37 7.23 1.83
C SER A 56 -0.74 6.14 2.84
N LEU A 57 0.08 5.99 3.89
CA LEU A 57 -0.12 5.00 4.95
C LEU A 57 -0.20 5.71 6.30
N SER A 58 -1.21 5.34 7.10
CA SER A 58 -1.30 5.68 8.52
C SER A 58 -1.38 4.40 9.34
N LEU A 59 -0.68 4.37 10.48
CA LEU A 59 -0.62 3.24 11.40
C LEU A 59 -1.01 3.67 12.81
N SER A 60 -1.83 2.86 13.47
CA SER A 60 -2.06 2.94 14.90
C SER A 60 -2.00 1.54 15.50
N HIS A 61 -1.47 1.42 16.72
CA HIS A 61 -1.52 0.17 17.46
C HIS A 61 -1.51 0.44 18.95
N ASP A 62 -2.32 -0.31 19.68
CA ASP A 62 -2.39 -0.25 21.13
C ASP A 62 -3.00 -1.55 21.67
N ALA A 63 -2.66 -1.95 22.90
CA ALA A 63 -3.25 -3.06 23.64
C ALA A 63 -3.43 -4.37 22.82
N GLY A 64 -2.46 -4.70 21.95
CA GLY A 64 -2.50 -5.91 21.10
C GLY A 64 -3.31 -5.78 19.81
N ILE A 65 -3.94 -4.64 19.54
CA ILE A 65 -4.65 -4.33 18.31
C ILE A 65 -3.76 -3.47 17.40
N ALA A 66 -3.83 -3.71 16.10
CA ALA A 66 -3.18 -2.87 15.10
C ALA A 66 -4.15 -2.52 13.97
N VAL A 67 -4.16 -1.25 13.61
CA VAL A 67 -4.98 -0.69 12.53
C VAL A 67 -4.07 0.00 11.52
N ALA A 68 -4.43 -0.11 10.25
CA ALA A 68 -3.78 0.62 9.17
C ALA A 68 -4.82 1.20 8.23
N VAL A 69 -4.60 2.43 7.79
CA VAL A 69 -5.40 3.10 6.75
C VAL A 69 -4.47 3.36 5.57
N VAL A 70 -4.90 2.96 4.38
CA VAL A 70 -4.15 3.12 3.13
C VAL A 70 -5.02 3.82 2.11
N ASN A 71 -4.49 4.90 1.54
CA ASN A 71 -5.09 5.60 0.40
C ASN A 71 -4.19 5.43 -0.82
N VAL A 72 -4.76 5.02 -1.94
CA VAL A 72 -4.10 4.97 -3.25
C VAL A 72 -4.66 6.10 -4.11
N LEU A 73 -3.77 6.89 -4.69
CA LEU A 73 -4.15 7.97 -5.60
C LEU A 73 -3.86 7.53 -7.03
N LYS A 74 -4.76 7.90 -7.94
CA LYS A 74 -4.59 7.80 -9.39
C LYS A 74 -4.67 9.20 -9.94
N LYS A 75 -3.62 9.65 -10.64
CA LYS A 75 -3.71 10.90 -11.40
C LYS A 75 -4.51 10.62 -12.66
N ILE A 76 -5.57 11.39 -12.84
CA ILE A 76 -6.37 11.39 -14.04
C ILE A 76 -5.89 12.60 -14.82
N ASP A 77 -5.12 12.37 -15.88
CA ASP A 77 -4.74 13.45 -16.78
C ASP A 77 -5.95 13.75 -17.68
N PHE A 78 -6.62 14.87 -17.41
CA PHE A 78 -7.63 15.39 -18.31
C PHE A 78 -6.92 16.06 -19.49
N THR A 79 -7.07 15.48 -20.67
CA THR A 79 -6.70 16.15 -21.92
C THR A 79 -7.96 16.91 -22.39
N LEU A 80 -7.87 18.24 -22.47
CA LEU A 80 -8.89 19.10 -23.08
C LEU A 80 -8.85 18.98 -24.60
#